data_AF-A0A1J8PMY9-F1
#
_entry.id   AF-A0A1J8PMY9-F1
#
_cell.length_a   1.000
_cell.length_b   1.000
_cell.length_c   1.000
_cell.angle_alpha   90.00
_cell.angle_beta   90.00
_cell.angle_gamma   90.00
#
_symmetry.space_group_name_H-M   'P 1'
#
loop_
_entity.id
_entity.type
_entity.pdbx_description
1 polymer ?
#
loop_
_entity_poly.entity_id
_entity_poly.type
_entity_poly.pdbx_seq_one_letter_code
_entity_poly.pdbx_strand_id
1 'polypeptide(L)'
;MRLRLCFWLLTSISLCLAVTPSRTIAKRDPTSFVSSTSSGFSVNGSSLRYVGTNLYWLPTLESNDDIWNVLANISSLGIKVVRLWAFNDVETIPDTGTWFQLVQNGTTTINDGPNGLQKLDTVIQMAEQQGLYVILSLTNNWNPVPNTTTTGNSTQVLASTDTPRNTLSNDFGGMDLYVRQFGLQYHDEFYTHAGILTAFQNYTQQIVTRYADSPAVFSWELANDARTSGYQCTDCPKLYPITPTVTSTPSPAPGKKRKVTPLTNAQVVRKRAESKRRSRAAAIRAGTLKEDGVRIRGRWVSTITRRQEISTSSTTDGSAGVDSQDILNIPNIGFGSFQVFPDQDSYGPDDPNLDPVDNKINSSLLWIQQSAQSAAAVGKPVVLTGFGLVTQENLQSFVPFNMTYAPYASSTVTTDVVNTTTSFANSTQQETGYSSFLEMANSAGLAGIMQYQWGSTGITQSSSTIQLDSNTSPSTDTGDTPNDGYSIANNTAIQQILKQGAQAMAADPL
;
A
#
# COMPACT_ATOMS: atom_id res chain seq x y z
N MET A 1 55.98 11.25 -74.76
CA MET A 1 55.79 10.60 -73.44
C MET A 1 54.51 11.16 -72.83
N ARG A 2 53.46 10.32 -72.70
CA ARG A 2 52.25 10.42 -71.83
C ARG A 2 51.54 11.81 -71.72
N LEU A 3 50.22 11.95 -71.89
CA LEU A 3 49.17 11.33 -71.08
C LEU A 3 47.79 11.70 -71.68
N ARG A 4 46.89 10.73 -71.88
CA ARG A 4 45.47 10.97 -72.21
C ARG A 4 44.69 11.18 -70.90
N LEU A 5 43.90 12.25 -70.79
CA LEU A 5 42.92 12.43 -69.72
C LEU A 5 41.52 12.08 -70.28
N CYS A 6 40.98 10.94 -69.86
CA CYS A 6 39.57 10.60 -70.01
C CYS A 6 38.85 10.95 -68.71
N PHE A 7 37.83 11.79 -68.78
CA PHE A 7 36.85 11.98 -67.71
C PHE A 7 35.91 10.78 -67.66
N TRP A 8 35.83 10.10 -66.52
CA TRP A 8 34.76 9.18 -66.17
C TRP A 8 34.12 9.68 -64.87
N LEU A 9 32.86 10.12 -64.93
CA LEU A 9 32.01 10.32 -63.76
C LEU A 9 31.51 8.95 -63.29
N LEU A 10 31.80 8.60 -62.03
CA LEU A 10 31.15 7.50 -61.31
C LEU A 10 30.06 8.08 -60.41
N THR A 11 28.80 7.82 -60.75
CA THR A 11 27.63 8.05 -59.90
C THR A 11 27.40 6.80 -59.04
N SER A 12 27.64 6.92 -57.73
CA SER A 12 27.25 5.88 -56.75
C SER A 12 25.78 6.05 -56.38
N ILE A 13 24.94 5.10 -56.82
CA ILE A 13 23.53 4.99 -56.40
C ILE A 13 23.51 4.21 -55.07
N SER A 14 23.26 4.90 -53.96
CA SER A 14 22.89 4.26 -52.68
C SER A 14 21.41 3.89 -52.73
N LEU A 15 21.11 2.59 -52.87
CA LEU A 15 19.77 2.05 -52.72
C LEU A 15 19.43 1.97 -51.21
N CYS A 16 18.79 3.00 -50.68
CA CYS A 16 18.14 2.91 -49.36
C CYS A 16 16.87 2.07 -49.51
N LEU A 17 16.92 0.80 -49.11
CA LEU A 17 15.72 0.01 -48.83
C LEU A 17 15.03 0.62 -47.61
N ALA A 18 13.97 1.39 -47.84
CA ALA A 18 13.09 1.86 -46.79
C ALA A 18 12.34 0.65 -46.21
N VAL A 19 12.83 0.12 -45.09
CA VAL A 19 12.06 -0.82 -44.27
C VAL A 19 10.94 -0.01 -43.64
N THR A 20 9.73 -0.08 -44.22
CA THR A 20 8.52 0.41 -43.56
C THR A 20 8.34 -0.37 -42.26
N PRO A 21 8.37 0.28 -41.08
CA PRO A 21 8.08 -0.42 -39.84
C PRO A 21 6.64 -0.90 -39.90
N SER A 22 6.44 -2.22 -39.93
CA SER A 22 5.13 -2.81 -39.76
C SER A 22 4.64 -2.42 -38.37
N ARG A 23 3.66 -1.52 -38.29
CA ARG A 23 2.90 -1.29 -37.05
C ARG A 23 2.21 -2.61 -36.73
N THR A 24 2.77 -3.37 -35.80
CA THR A 24 2.02 -4.41 -35.10
C THR A 24 0.91 -3.68 -34.35
N ILE A 25 -0.29 -3.66 -34.95
CA ILE A 25 -1.50 -3.33 -34.22
C ILE A 25 -1.67 -4.48 -33.24
N ALA A 26 -1.20 -4.32 -32.00
CA ALA A 26 -1.55 -5.21 -30.92
C ALA A 26 -3.08 -5.25 -30.88
N LYS A 27 -3.65 -6.43 -31.13
CA LYS A 27 -5.10 -6.65 -31.09
C LYS A 27 -5.53 -6.32 -29.66
N ARG A 28 -6.15 -5.15 -29.46
CA ARG A 28 -6.63 -4.70 -28.15
C ARG A 28 -7.69 -5.70 -27.69
N ASP A 29 -7.44 -6.37 -26.58
CA ASP A 29 -8.40 -7.29 -25.99
C ASP A 29 -9.57 -6.47 -25.42
N PRO A 30 -10.80 -6.63 -25.93
CA PRO A 30 -11.93 -5.78 -25.56
C PRO A 30 -12.61 -6.24 -24.26
N THR A 31 -11.90 -6.95 -23.37
CA THR A 31 -12.49 -7.47 -22.13
C THR A 31 -12.99 -6.33 -21.24
N SER A 32 -14.16 -6.53 -20.65
CA SER A 32 -14.71 -5.66 -19.60
C SER A 32 -13.98 -5.84 -18.26
N PHE A 33 -13.25 -6.95 -18.09
CA PHE A 33 -12.40 -7.21 -16.93
C PHE A 33 -11.04 -6.55 -17.08
N VAL A 34 -10.49 -6.11 -15.94
CA VAL A 34 -9.11 -5.67 -15.85
C VAL A 34 -8.17 -6.85 -16.08
N SER A 35 -7.26 -6.69 -17.03
CA SER A 35 -6.19 -7.64 -17.35
C SER A 35 -4.85 -7.10 -16.88
N SER A 36 -3.93 -7.99 -16.51
CA SER A 36 -2.56 -7.64 -16.13
C SER A 36 -1.57 -8.27 -17.10
N THR A 37 -0.58 -7.47 -17.50
CA THR A 37 0.52 -7.89 -18.38
C THR A 37 1.83 -7.28 -17.88
N SER A 38 2.96 -7.62 -18.50
CA SER A 38 4.23 -6.97 -18.20
C SER A 38 4.24 -5.45 -18.47
N SER A 39 3.29 -4.95 -19.26
CA SER A 39 3.09 -3.52 -19.55
C SER A 39 2.11 -2.81 -18.60
N GLY A 40 1.63 -3.47 -17.55
CA GLY A 40 0.65 -2.89 -16.61
C GLY A 40 -0.75 -3.47 -16.77
N PHE A 41 -1.74 -2.71 -16.28
CA PHE A 41 -3.15 -3.09 -16.38
C PHE A 41 -3.79 -2.53 -17.64
N SER A 42 -4.77 -3.25 -18.17
CA SER A 42 -5.63 -2.75 -19.24
C SER A 42 -7.07 -3.24 -19.09
N VAL A 43 -8.01 -2.41 -19.52
CA VAL A 43 -9.44 -2.72 -19.52
C VAL A 43 -10.11 -2.01 -20.70
N ASN A 44 -11.07 -2.66 -21.36
CA ASN A 44 -11.75 -2.12 -22.54
C ASN A 44 -10.76 -1.60 -23.61
N GLY A 45 -9.67 -2.34 -23.83
CA GLY A 45 -8.62 -1.99 -24.79
C GLY A 45 -7.79 -0.74 -24.44
N SER A 46 -7.90 -0.20 -23.23
CA SER A 46 -7.15 0.98 -22.77
C SER A 46 -6.26 0.64 -21.58
N SER A 47 -5.09 1.28 -21.49
CA SER A 47 -4.21 1.16 -20.33
C SER A 47 -4.90 1.74 -19.10
N LEU A 48 -4.72 1.10 -17.94
CA LEU A 48 -5.25 1.54 -16.66
C LEU A 48 -4.08 1.71 -15.68
N ARG A 49 -3.70 2.96 -15.44
CA ARG A 49 -2.94 3.37 -14.25
C ARG A 49 -3.84 4.24 -13.40
N TYR A 50 -3.72 4.13 -12.08
CA TYR A 50 -4.69 4.78 -11.21
C TYR A 50 -4.09 5.27 -9.90
N VAL A 51 -4.72 6.32 -9.38
CA VAL A 51 -4.76 6.61 -7.94
C VAL A 51 -6.06 6.02 -7.39
N GLY A 52 -5.96 5.34 -6.26
CA GLY A 52 -7.05 4.69 -5.54
C GLY A 52 -7.15 5.15 -4.08
N THR A 53 -8.10 4.57 -3.34
CA THR A 53 -8.21 4.75 -1.89
C THR A 53 -8.76 3.49 -1.19
N ASN A 54 -8.64 3.44 0.13
CA ASN A 54 -9.10 2.35 0.99
C ASN A 54 -10.38 2.75 1.74
N LEU A 55 -11.33 1.82 1.80
CA LEU A 55 -12.70 2.00 2.30
C LEU A 55 -13.16 0.75 3.07
N TYR A 56 -12.34 0.25 3.99
CA TYR A 56 -12.60 -1.02 4.67
C TYR A 56 -13.94 -1.04 5.42
N TRP A 57 -14.35 0.11 5.94
CA TRP A 57 -15.56 0.32 6.72
C TRP A 57 -16.82 0.51 5.86
N LEU A 58 -16.70 0.70 4.54
CA LEU A 58 -17.86 1.05 3.70
C LEU A 58 -19.02 0.02 3.76
N PRO A 59 -18.78 -1.31 3.80
CA PRO A 59 -19.85 -2.28 3.94
C PRO A 59 -20.55 -2.26 5.31
N THR A 60 -20.08 -1.47 6.28
CA THR A 60 -20.68 -1.38 7.62
C THR A 60 -21.64 -0.20 7.77
N LEU A 61 -21.73 0.67 6.77
CA LEU A 61 -22.70 1.77 6.77
C LEU A 61 -24.13 1.25 6.63
N GLU A 62 -25.05 1.69 7.48
CA GLU A 62 -26.46 1.27 7.37
C GLU A 62 -27.15 1.91 6.15
N SER A 63 -26.90 3.20 5.91
CA SER A 63 -27.53 3.96 4.82
C SER A 63 -26.94 3.66 3.45
N ASN A 64 -27.79 3.24 2.52
CA ASN A 64 -27.43 3.07 1.11
C ASN A 64 -27.11 4.40 0.42
N ASP A 65 -27.75 5.50 0.85
CA ASP A 65 -27.44 6.83 0.33
C ASP A 65 -26.04 7.28 0.73
N ASP A 66 -25.60 6.95 1.96
CA ASP A 66 -24.24 7.25 2.40
C ASP A 66 -23.20 6.45 1.61
N ILE A 67 -23.46 5.16 1.36
CA ILE A 67 -22.59 4.32 0.51
C ILE A 67 -22.48 4.94 -0.89
N TRP A 68 -23.61 5.30 -1.49
CA TRP A 68 -23.65 5.92 -2.81
C TRP A 68 -22.86 7.25 -2.84
N ASN A 69 -23.11 8.12 -1.87
CA ASN A 69 -22.50 9.45 -1.81
C ASN A 69 -20.98 9.37 -1.57
N VAL A 70 -20.51 8.45 -0.72
CA VAL A 70 -19.07 8.22 -0.52
C VAL A 70 -18.41 7.79 -1.83
N LEU A 71 -18.96 6.79 -2.53
CA LEU A 71 -18.42 6.32 -3.81
C LEU A 71 -18.49 7.40 -4.90
N ALA A 72 -19.58 8.18 -4.96
CA ALA A 72 -19.73 9.30 -5.88
C ALA A 72 -18.69 10.40 -5.62
N ASN A 73 -18.45 10.76 -4.37
CA ASN A 73 -17.44 11.75 -3.99
C ASN A 73 -16.04 11.30 -4.42
N ILE A 74 -15.68 10.04 -4.18
CA ILE A 74 -14.40 9.46 -4.61
C ILE A 74 -14.25 9.50 -6.12
N SER A 75 -15.26 9.00 -6.85
CA SER A 75 -15.23 8.95 -8.31
C SER A 75 -15.12 10.35 -8.94
N SER A 76 -15.70 11.37 -8.30
CA SER A 76 -15.65 12.77 -8.74
C SER A 76 -14.23 13.37 -8.74
N LEU A 77 -13.31 12.82 -7.95
CA LEU A 77 -11.89 13.18 -7.95
C LEU A 77 -11.10 12.52 -9.08
N GLY A 78 -11.74 11.67 -9.89
CA GLY A 78 -11.07 10.89 -10.93
C GLY A 78 -10.40 9.61 -10.41
N ILE A 79 -10.61 9.26 -9.13
CA ILE A 79 -10.21 7.96 -8.59
C ILE A 79 -11.03 6.87 -9.28
N LYS A 80 -10.35 5.78 -9.66
CA LYS A 80 -10.94 4.66 -10.43
C LYS A 80 -10.97 3.33 -9.72
N VAL A 81 -10.19 3.16 -8.66
CA VAL A 81 -10.06 1.89 -7.95
C VAL A 81 -10.18 2.13 -6.45
N VAL A 82 -11.03 1.36 -5.79
CA VAL A 82 -11.19 1.34 -4.34
C VAL A 82 -10.79 -0.02 -3.79
N ARG A 83 -10.26 -0.06 -2.57
CA ARG A 83 -9.94 -1.30 -1.86
C ARG A 83 -10.87 -1.47 -0.67
N LEU A 84 -11.52 -2.63 -0.61
CA LEU A 84 -12.47 -3.01 0.44
C LEU A 84 -12.01 -4.29 1.13
N TRP A 85 -12.58 -4.54 2.30
CA TRP A 85 -12.52 -5.85 2.93
C TRP A 85 -13.78 -6.63 2.60
N ALA A 86 -13.57 -7.77 1.95
CA ALA A 86 -14.58 -8.80 1.77
C ALA A 86 -14.50 -9.82 2.91
N PHE A 87 -14.16 -9.37 4.12
CA PHE A 87 -14.19 -10.12 5.36
C PHE A 87 -14.72 -9.23 6.47
N ASN A 88 -15.43 -9.84 7.41
CA ASN A 88 -15.81 -9.23 8.67
C ASN A 88 -16.18 -10.37 9.63
N ASP A 89 -15.13 -11.02 10.15
CA ASP A 89 -15.25 -12.24 10.93
C ASP A 89 -15.54 -11.90 12.40
N VAL A 90 -16.45 -12.66 13.01
CA VAL A 90 -16.84 -12.49 14.42
C VAL A 90 -16.76 -13.82 15.16
N GLU A 91 -16.51 -13.78 16.47
CA GLU A 91 -16.61 -14.96 17.35
C GLU A 91 -17.97 -15.09 18.04
N THR A 92 -18.76 -14.02 18.00
CA THR A 92 -20.15 -13.98 18.47
C THR A 92 -20.97 -13.13 17.50
N ILE A 93 -22.16 -13.60 17.14
CA ILE A 93 -23.06 -12.85 16.25
C ILE A 93 -23.49 -11.56 16.98
N PRO A 94 -23.26 -10.37 16.40
CA PRO A 94 -23.68 -9.13 17.02
C PRO A 94 -25.21 -8.94 16.93
N ASP A 95 -25.80 -8.26 17.90
CA ASP A 95 -27.24 -7.94 17.91
C ASP A 95 -27.66 -7.07 16.72
N THR A 96 -26.74 -6.21 16.24
CA THR A 96 -26.95 -5.30 15.11
C THR A 96 -25.65 -5.07 14.34
N GLY A 97 -25.74 -4.47 13.16
CA GLY A 97 -24.61 -4.17 12.30
C GLY A 97 -24.19 -5.34 11.41
N THR A 98 -23.27 -5.04 10.50
CA THR A 98 -22.85 -5.96 9.44
C THR A 98 -21.77 -6.93 9.91
N TRP A 99 -21.89 -8.22 9.61
CA TRP A 99 -20.88 -9.27 9.84
C TRP A 99 -20.98 -10.33 8.74
N PHE A 100 -19.87 -10.91 8.32
CA PHE A 100 -19.85 -11.82 7.16
C PHE A 100 -19.67 -13.28 7.52
N GLN A 101 -18.95 -13.58 8.61
CA GLN A 101 -18.71 -14.95 9.02
C GLN A 101 -18.53 -15.06 10.53
N LEU A 102 -19.15 -16.07 11.12
CA LEU A 102 -18.92 -16.49 12.49
C LEU A 102 -17.82 -17.54 12.48
N VAL A 103 -16.76 -17.33 13.24
CA VAL A 103 -15.68 -18.30 13.48
C VAL A 103 -15.74 -18.66 14.96
N GLN A 104 -16.15 -19.89 15.28
CA GLN A 104 -16.35 -20.29 16.67
C GLN A 104 -16.14 -21.80 16.84
N ASN A 105 -15.43 -22.19 17.91
CA ASN A 105 -15.25 -23.59 18.30
C ASN A 105 -14.74 -24.49 17.16
N GLY A 106 -13.74 -24.02 16.39
CA GLY A 106 -13.14 -24.73 15.26
C GLY A 106 -14.05 -24.88 14.03
N THR A 107 -15.13 -24.10 13.96
CA THR A 107 -16.10 -24.14 12.84
C THR A 107 -16.41 -22.73 12.32
N THR A 108 -16.96 -22.66 11.11
CA THR A 108 -17.34 -21.39 10.47
C THR A 108 -18.76 -21.41 9.94
N THR A 109 -19.49 -20.30 10.09
CA THR A 109 -20.84 -20.09 9.50
C THR A 109 -20.88 -18.75 8.77
N ILE A 110 -21.29 -18.75 7.50
CA ILE A 110 -21.35 -17.53 6.67
C ILE A 110 -22.71 -16.86 6.84
N ASN A 111 -22.72 -15.52 6.98
CA ASN A 111 -23.92 -14.71 6.94
C ASN A 111 -24.22 -14.28 5.50
N ASP A 112 -25.10 -15.00 4.81
CA ASP A 112 -25.58 -14.64 3.47
C ASP A 112 -26.80 -13.69 3.51
N GLY A 113 -27.14 -13.15 4.68
CA GLY A 113 -28.30 -12.31 4.91
C GLY A 113 -28.11 -10.81 4.61
N PRO A 114 -29.14 -9.99 4.86
CA PRO A 114 -29.15 -8.55 4.59
C PRO A 114 -28.06 -7.74 5.32
N ASN A 115 -27.70 -8.15 6.55
CA ASN A 115 -26.58 -7.58 7.31
C ASN A 115 -25.28 -8.40 7.15
N GLY A 116 -25.19 -9.18 6.07
CA GLY A 116 -24.05 -10.01 5.72
C GLY A 116 -23.60 -9.75 4.29
N LEU A 117 -23.39 -10.82 3.51
CA LEU A 117 -22.87 -10.69 2.15
C LEU A 117 -23.79 -9.90 1.20
N GLN A 118 -25.09 -9.79 1.46
CA GLN A 118 -25.98 -8.91 0.66
C GLN A 118 -25.64 -7.42 0.83
N LYS A 119 -25.03 -7.04 1.95
CA LYS A 119 -24.53 -5.68 2.13
C LYS A 119 -23.31 -5.43 1.23
N LEU A 120 -22.43 -6.41 1.11
CA LEU A 120 -21.31 -6.35 0.17
C LEU A 120 -21.79 -6.33 -1.28
N ASP A 121 -22.85 -7.07 -1.65
CA ASP A 121 -23.47 -6.95 -2.99
C ASP A 121 -23.85 -5.52 -3.32
N THR A 122 -24.50 -4.84 -2.37
CA THR A 122 -24.95 -3.45 -2.53
C THR A 122 -23.76 -2.54 -2.81
N VAL A 123 -22.67 -2.69 -2.07
CA VAL A 123 -21.45 -1.90 -2.26
C VAL A 123 -20.80 -2.17 -3.62
N ILE A 124 -20.69 -3.44 -4.03
CA ILE A 124 -20.12 -3.80 -5.34
C ILE A 124 -20.96 -3.25 -6.48
N GLN A 125 -22.29 -3.40 -6.40
CA GLN A 125 -23.21 -2.87 -7.40
C GLN A 125 -23.11 -1.34 -7.51
N MET A 126 -23.05 -0.63 -6.37
CA MET A 126 -22.92 0.83 -6.38
C MET A 126 -21.55 1.26 -6.90
N ALA A 127 -20.46 0.56 -6.56
CA ALA A 127 -19.13 0.84 -7.10
C ALA A 127 -19.13 0.69 -8.63
N GLU A 128 -19.74 -0.39 -9.16
CA GLU A 128 -19.90 -0.60 -10.60
C GLU A 128 -20.68 0.54 -11.26
N GLN A 129 -21.81 0.95 -10.67
CA GLN A 129 -22.63 2.06 -11.17
C GLN A 129 -21.89 3.41 -11.16
N GLN A 130 -20.93 3.59 -10.26
CA GLN A 130 -20.04 4.76 -10.20
C GLN A 130 -18.81 4.63 -11.11
N GLY A 131 -18.68 3.53 -11.86
CA GLY A 131 -17.54 3.26 -12.74
C GLY A 131 -16.22 3.06 -11.98
N LEU A 132 -16.31 2.55 -10.75
CA LEU A 132 -15.18 2.18 -9.91
C LEU A 132 -14.89 0.68 -10.04
N TYR A 133 -13.61 0.33 -10.01
CA TYR A 133 -13.16 -1.05 -9.81
C TYR A 133 -12.81 -1.30 -8.34
N VAL A 134 -12.92 -2.55 -7.89
CA VAL A 134 -12.82 -2.93 -6.49
C VAL A 134 -11.76 -4.02 -6.28
N ILE A 135 -10.79 -3.75 -5.42
CA ILE A 135 -9.88 -4.75 -4.87
C ILE A 135 -10.49 -5.31 -3.59
N LEU A 136 -10.65 -6.63 -3.51
CA LEU A 136 -11.28 -7.30 -2.37
C LEU A 136 -10.25 -8.10 -1.58
N SER A 137 -9.94 -7.64 -0.37
CA SER A 137 -9.13 -8.40 0.59
C SER A 137 -9.99 -9.46 1.26
N LEU A 138 -9.48 -10.69 1.36
CA LEU A 138 -10.28 -11.86 1.78
C LEU A 138 -10.10 -12.25 3.25
N THR A 139 -9.07 -11.74 3.93
CA THR A 139 -8.90 -11.83 5.38
C THR A 139 -7.93 -10.73 5.87
N ASN A 140 -7.73 -10.63 7.18
CA ASN A 140 -6.78 -9.70 7.80
C ASN A 140 -5.64 -10.44 8.49
N ASN A 141 -4.46 -9.87 8.51
CA ASN A 141 -3.39 -10.33 9.40
C ASN A 141 -3.71 -10.07 10.88
N TRP A 142 -4.36 -8.94 11.16
CA TRP A 142 -4.48 -8.38 12.51
C TRP A 142 -5.83 -8.67 13.15
N ASN A 143 -5.84 -9.22 14.36
CA ASN A 143 -6.97 -9.10 15.29
C ASN A 143 -6.48 -9.16 16.75
N PRO A 144 -5.81 -8.10 17.24
CA PRO A 144 -5.27 -8.07 18.60
C PRO A 144 -6.40 -8.05 19.62
N VAL A 145 -6.22 -8.80 20.71
CA VAL A 145 -7.12 -8.74 21.87
C VAL A 145 -6.53 -7.79 22.93
N PRO A 146 -7.37 -7.05 23.66
CA PRO A 146 -6.93 -6.19 24.75
C PRO A 146 -6.15 -6.99 25.80
N ASN A 147 -5.03 -6.44 26.30
CA ASN A 147 -4.28 -7.10 27.36
C ASN A 147 -5.04 -6.96 28.69
N THR A 148 -5.55 -8.08 29.22
CA THR A 148 -6.21 -8.13 30.53
C THR A 148 -5.24 -8.67 31.57
N THR A 149 -4.83 -7.84 32.53
CA THR A 149 -4.12 -8.31 33.73
C THR A 149 -5.11 -8.56 34.85
N THR A 150 -5.22 -9.82 35.28
CA THR A 150 -6.01 -10.19 36.47
C THR A 150 -5.14 -10.08 37.70
N THR A 151 -5.44 -9.11 38.58
CA THR A 151 -4.79 -8.99 39.90
C THR A 151 -5.86 -9.27 40.96
N GLY A 152 -5.81 -10.44 41.63
CA GLY A 152 -6.86 -10.86 42.56
C GLY A 152 -8.19 -11.15 41.87
N ASN A 153 -9.32 -10.67 42.43
CA ASN A 153 -10.66 -10.80 41.82
C ASN A 153 -11.01 -9.63 40.86
N SER A 154 -10.05 -8.75 40.57
CA SER A 154 -10.23 -7.64 39.64
C SER A 154 -9.46 -7.88 38.34
N THR A 155 -10.18 -7.94 37.23
CA THR A 155 -9.61 -7.83 35.89
C THR A 155 -9.39 -6.35 35.61
N GLN A 156 -8.14 -5.91 35.52
CA GLN A 156 -7.83 -4.61 34.94
C GLN A 156 -7.52 -4.80 33.46
N VAL A 157 -8.38 -4.22 32.61
CA VAL A 157 -8.14 -4.06 31.19
C VAL A 157 -7.18 -2.88 31.04
N LEU A 158 -5.95 -3.12 30.58
CA LEU A 158 -4.90 -2.09 30.52
C LEU A 158 -5.07 -1.07 29.38
N ALA A 159 -6.16 -1.15 28.62
CA ALA A 159 -6.53 -0.20 27.59
C ALA A 159 -8.04 -0.29 27.36
N SER A 160 -8.79 0.80 27.56
CA SER A 160 -10.26 0.75 27.41
C SER A 160 -10.65 0.42 25.97
N THR A 161 -11.65 -0.45 25.87
CA THR A 161 -12.14 -1.13 24.67
C THR A 161 -13.47 -0.57 24.20
N ASP A 162 -13.81 0.65 24.60
CA ASP A 162 -15.16 1.21 24.38
C ASP A 162 -15.37 1.74 22.95
N THR A 163 -14.45 1.46 22.03
CA THR A 163 -14.69 1.73 20.60
C THR A 163 -15.68 0.70 20.07
N PRO A 164 -16.81 1.12 19.46
CA PRO A 164 -17.74 0.21 18.81
C PRO A 164 -17.04 -0.69 17.79
N ARG A 165 -17.58 -1.89 17.56
CA ARG A 165 -17.09 -2.79 16.51
C ARG A 165 -17.10 -2.10 15.15
N ASN A 166 -16.14 -2.44 14.30
CA ASN A 166 -15.90 -1.87 12.97
C ASN A 166 -15.32 -0.44 13.01
N THR A 167 -14.84 0.02 14.17
CA THR A 167 -14.17 1.32 14.29
C THR A 167 -12.70 1.17 13.90
N LEU A 168 -12.04 0.13 14.38
CA LEU A 168 -10.61 -0.05 14.14
C LEU A 168 -10.37 -0.98 12.97
N SER A 169 -9.33 -0.69 12.18
CA SER A 169 -8.93 -1.51 11.06
C SER A 169 -8.51 -2.95 11.43
N ASN A 170 -8.32 -3.23 12.72
CA ASN A 170 -7.93 -4.52 13.24
C ASN A 170 -9.03 -5.20 14.07
N ASP A 171 -10.28 -4.69 14.05
CA ASP A 171 -11.42 -5.29 14.77
C ASP A 171 -12.38 -6.10 13.87
N PHE A 172 -12.06 -6.25 12.58
CA PHE A 172 -12.85 -6.95 11.55
C PHE A 172 -12.60 -8.47 11.49
N GLY A 173 -11.94 -9.05 12.49
CA GLY A 173 -11.56 -10.47 12.45
C GLY A 173 -10.24 -10.72 11.73
N GLY A 174 -10.09 -11.89 11.11
CA GLY A 174 -8.86 -12.29 10.41
C GLY A 174 -8.07 -13.41 11.08
N MET A 175 -6.80 -13.57 10.67
CA MET A 175 -5.96 -14.73 10.98
C MET A 175 -5.88 -15.03 12.48
N ASP A 176 -5.68 -14.03 13.34
CA ASP A 176 -5.61 -14.26 14.79
C ASP A 176 -6.95 -14.77 15.37
N LEU A 177 -8.09 -14.39 14.78
CA LEU A 177 -9.40 -14.91 15.20
C LEU A 177 -9.50 -16.40 14.89
N TYR A 178 -9.12 -16.81 13.68
CA TYR A 178 -9.10 -18.21 13.28
C TYR A 178 -8.19 -19.03 14.19
N VAL A 179 -6.96 -18.57 14.44
CA VAL A 179 -6.01 -19.26 15.33
C VAL A 179 -6.63 -19.45 16.72
N ARG A 180 -7.17 -18.38 17.33
CA ARG A 180 -7.81 -18.47 18.66
C ARG A 180 -9.00 -19.42 18.67
N GLN A 181 -9.91 -19.28 17.71
CA GLN A 181 -11.18 -20.02 17.68
C GLN A 181 -11.00 -21.49 17.28
N PHE A 182 -9.88 -21.85 16.65
CA PHE A 182 -9.47 -23.24 16.42
C PHE A 182 -8.62 -23.84 17.55
N GLY A 183 -8.42 -23.11 18.66
CA GLY A 183 -7.68 -23.59 19.83
C GLY A 183 -6.17 -23.64 19.64
N LEU A 184 -5.64 -22.83 18.72
CA LEU A 184 -4.23 -22.73 18.38
C LEU A 184 -3.58 -21.51 19.08
N GLN A 185 -2.25 -21.42 19.06
CA GLN A 185 -1.50 -20.45 19.87
C GLN A 185 -0.68 -19.46 19.04
N TYR A 186 -0.18 -19.89 17.89
CA TYR A 186 0.76 -19.13 17.08
C TYR A 186 0.10 -18.63 15.80
N HIS A 187 0.31 -17.35 15.49
CA HIS A 187 -0.27 -16.68 14.33
C HIS A 187 -0.01 -17.45 13.01
N ASP A 188 1.20 -17.99 12.85
CA ASP A 188 1.62 -18.70 11.65
C ASP A 188 0.94 -20.08 11.46
N GLU A 189 0.24 -20.58 12.48
CA GLU A 189 -0.61 -21.76 12.33
C GLU A 189 -1.77 -21.52 11.37
N PHE A 190 -2.16 -20.26 11.10
CA PHE A 190 -3.12 -19.94 10.04
C PHE A 190 -2.67 -20.47 8.67
N TYR A 191 -1.36 -20.41 8.38
CA TYR A 191 -0.80 -20.80 7.09
C TYR A 191 -0.63 -22.32 6.90
N THR A 192 -0.75 -23.10 7.98
CA THR A 192 -0.37 -24.53 7.97
C THR A 192 -1.45 -25.46 8.52
N HIS A 193 -2.34 -24.98 9.41
CA HIS A 193 -3.36 -25.81 10.03
C HIS A 193 -4.47 -26.15 9.04
N ALA A 194 -4.61 -27.44 8.70
CA ALA A 194 -5.54 -27.92 7.67
C ALA A 194 -7.01 -27.50 7.90
N GLY A 195 -7.45 -27.46 9.16
CA GLY A 195 -8.81 -27.00 9.51
C GLY A 195 -9.03 -25.52 9.21
N ILE A 196 -8.04 -24.67 9.47
CA ILE A 196 -8.11 -23.23 9.18
C ILE A 196 -8.06 -23.02 7.68
N LEU A 197 -7.12 -23.67 6.98
CA LEU A 197 -7.00 -23.58 5.53
C LEU A 197 -8.29 -24.01 4.83
N THR A 198 -8.94 -25.08 5.29
CA THR A 198 -10.24 -25.53 4.75
C THR A 198 -11.33 -24.48 4.98
N ALA A 199 -11.43 -23.93 6.20
CA ALA A 199 -12.42 -22.92 6.53
C ALA A 199 -12.22 -21.63 5.71
N PHE A 200 -10.98 -21.17 5.58
CA PHE A 200 -10.62 -20.01 4.76
C PHE A 200 -10.88 -20.27 3.26
N GLN A 201 -10.53 -21.45 2.74
CA GLN A 201 -10.85 -21.84 1.35
C GLN A 201 -12.35 -21.87 1.08
N ASN A 202 -13.16 -22.35 2.02
CA ASN A 202 -14.62 -22.32 1.90
C ASN A 202 -15.16 -20.88 1.83
N TYR A 203 -14.67 -19.99 2.69
CA TYR A 203 -15.06 -18.59 2.67
C TYR A 203 -14.66 -17.89 1.37
N THR A 204 -13.40 -18.06 0.95
CA THR A 204 -12.90 -17.47 -0.29
C THR A 204 -13.63 -18.01 -1.52
N GLN A 205 -13.97 -19.31 -1.56
CA GLN A 205 -14.79 -19.87 -2.62
C GLN A 205 -16.17 -19.21 -2.69
N GLN A 206 -16.82 -18.96 -1.54
CA GLN A 206 -18.11 -18.27 -1.48
C GLN A 206 -18.01 -16.86 -2.07
N ILE A 207 -17.03 -16.07 -1.61
CA ILE A 207 -16.82 -14.69 -2.07
C ILE A 207 -16.47 -14.64 -3.56
N VAL A 208 -15.52 -15.47 -4.01
CA VAL A 208 -15.05 -15.48 -5.41
C VAL A 208 -16.18 -15.89 -6.34
N THR A 209 -16.93 -16.95 -6.01
CA THR A 209 -18.04 -17.43 -6.85
C THR A 209 -19.14 -16.36 -6.96
N ARG A 210 -19.40 -15.65 -5.87
CA ARG A 210 -20.46 -14.62 -5.81
C ARG A 210 -20.22 -13.45 -6.76
N TYR A 211 -18.97 -13.03 -6.94
CA TYR A 211 -18.63 -11.86 -7.77
C TYR A 211 -17.74 -12.16 -8.98
N ALA A 212 -17.54 -13.44 -9.35
CA ALA A 212 -16.68 -13.85 -10.47
C ALA A 212 -17.04 -13.18 -11.80
N ASP A 213 -18.34 -12.94 -12.02
CA ASP A 213 -18.87 -12.35 -13.26
C ASP A 213 -18.97 -10.81 -13.21
N SER A 214 -18.67 -10.17 -12.07
CA SER A 214 -18.74 -8.70 -11.98
C SER A 214 -17.46 -8.07 -12.55
N PRO A 215 -17.55 -7.27 -13.63
CA PRO A 215 -16.39 -6.59 -14.20
C PRO A 215 -15.86 -5.47 -13.30
N ALA A 216 -16.61 -5.07 -12.28
CA ALA A 216 -16.15 -4.12 -11.27
C ALA A 216 -15.11 -4.74 -10.32
N VAL A 217 -15.06 -6.07 -10.17
CA VAL A 217 -14.01 -6.70 -9.36
C VAL A 217 -12.68 -6.60 -10.08
N PHE A 218 -11.77 -5.78 -9.55
CA PHE A 218 -10.42 -5.57 -10.05
C PHE A 218 -9.55 -6.81 -9.79
N SER A 219 -9.56 -7.28 -8.54
CA SER A 219 -8.77 -8.43 -8.11
C SER A 219 -9.20 -8.96 -6.75
N TRP A 220 -8.90 -10.23 -6.52
CA TRP A 220 -8.93 -10.88 -5.22
C TRP A 220 -7.55 -10.75 -4.56
N GLU A 221 -7.50 -10.18 -3.36
CA GLU A 221 -6.31 -10.09 -2.53
C GLU A 221 -6.43 -11.11 -1.39
N LEU A 222 -5.49 -12.05 -1.30
CA LEU A 222 -5.57 -13.17 -0.35
C LEU A 222 -5.74 -12.69 1.10
N ALA A 223 -5.01 -11.66 1.51
CA ALA A 223 -5.08 -11.12 2.85
C ALA A 223 -4.52 -9.69 2.91
N ASN A 224 -5.11 -8.87 3.76
CA ASN A 224 -4.49 -7.62 4.18
C ASN A 224 -3.27 -7.93 5.06
N ASP A 225 -2.09 -7.45 4.65
CA ASP A 225 -0.87 -7.45 5.46
C ASP A 225 -0.34 -8.79 5.97
N ALA A 226 -0.58 -9.90 5.23
CA ALA A 226 -0.06 -11.21 5.60
C ALA A 226 1.45 -11.18 5.86
N ARG A 227 1.85 -11.44 7.11
CA ARG A 227 3.25 -11.43 7.53
C ARG A 227 3.44 -12.33 8.75
N THR A 228 4.65 -12.88 8.92
CA THR A 228 5.09 -13.30 10.26
C THR A 228 5.84 -12.15 10.96
N SER A 229 6.51 -11.23 10.21
CA SER A 229 6.95 -9.84 10.56
C SER A 229 7.89 -9.12 9.53
N GLY A 230 7.41 -8.37 8.51
CA GLY A 230 8.26 -7.54 7.60
C GLY A 230 7.97 -7.74 6.08
N TYR A 231 8.92 -7.55 5.15
CA TYR A 231 8.60 -7.28 3.71
C TYR A 231 9.29 -8.12 2.60
N GLN A 232 10.56 -7.91 2.30
CA GLN A 232 11.28 -8.58 1.19
C GLN A 232 12.46 -9.37 1.73
N CYS A 233 12.86 -10.45 1.05
CA CYS A 233 14.13 -11.10 1.28
C CYS A 233 14.97 -11.15 0.01
N THR A 234 16.09 -10.42 -0.03
CA THR A 234 16.94 -10.39 -1.24
C THR A 234 17.84 -11.63 -1.37
N ASP A 235 18.26 -12.21 -0.24
CA ASP A 235 19.23 -13.31 -0.19
C ASP A 235 18.60 -14.66 0.23
N CYS A 236 17.28 -14.75 0.42
CA CYS A 236 16.60 -16.01 0.75
C CYS A 236 16.53 -16.96 -0.46
N PRO A 237 16.54 -18.29 -0.21
CA PRO A 237 16.17 -19.28 -1.22
C PRO A 237 14.79 -18.98 -1.81
N LYS A 238 14.70 -18.96 -3.14
CA LYS A 238 13.46 -18.67 -3.89
C LYS A 238 12.77 -19.97 -4.28
N LEU A 239 11.48 -20.11 -3.97
CA LEU A 239 10.64 -21.20 -4.46
C LEU A 239 10.26 -20.98 -5.93
N TYR A 240 10.12 -19.71 -6.32
CA TYR A 240 9.81 -19.26 -7.67
C TYR A 240 10.94 -18.36 -8.16
N PRO A 241 12.13 -18.93 -8.48
CA PRO A 241 13.26 -18.13 -8.92
C PRO A 241 12.98 -17.46 -10.27
N ILE A 242 13.41 -16.20 -10.40
CA ILE A 242 13.40 -15.49 -11.68
C ILE A 242 14.42 -16.21 -12.57
N THR A 243 13.94 -16.90 -13.61
CA THR A 243 14.83 -17.60 -14.54
C THR A 243 15.72 -16.57 -15.24
N PRO A 244 17.05 -16.61 -15.09
CA PRO A 244 17.90 -15.74 -15.86
C PRO A 244 17.70 -16.10 -17.33
N THR A 245 17.25 -15.14 -18.14
CA THR A 245 17.21 -15.33 -19.59
C THR A 245 18.65 -15.57 -20.05
N VAL A 246 18.99 -16.83 -20.33
CA VAL A 246 20.25 -17.22 -20.95
C VAL A 246 20.18 -16.74 -22.39
N THR A 247 20.49 -15.47 -22.61
CA THR A 247 20.83 -14.97 -23.93
C THR A 247 22.05 -14.10 -23.79
N SER A 248 23.16 -14.59 -24.34
CA SER A 248 24.33 -13.82 -24.75
C SER A 248 23.91 -12.79 -25.81
N THR A 249 23.08 -11.83 -25.44
CA THR A 249 22.66 -10.76 -26.33
C THR A 249 23.66 -9.60 -26.22
N PRO A 250 24.14 -9.04 -27.34
CA PRO A 250 24.97 -7.84 -27.31
C PRO A 250 24.24 -6.70 -26.58
N SER A 251 25.00 -5.79 -25.96
CA SER A 251 24.48 -4.60 -25.28
C SER A 251 23.37 -3.93 -26.11
N PRO A 252 22.27 -3.48 -25.47
CA PRO A 252 21.18 -2.81 -26.18
C PRO A 252 21.72 -1.61 -26.99
N ALA A 253 21.20 -1.42 -28.20
CA ALA A 253 21.47 -0.23 -28.98
C ALA A 253 21.17 1.06 -28.16
N PRO A 254 21.91 2.16 -28.38
CA PRO A 254 21.65 3.42 -27.67
C PRO A 254 20.17 3.82 -27.75
N GLY A 255 19.52 4.00 -26.60
CA GLY A 255 18.10 4.36 -26.52
C GLY A 255 17.13 3.25 -26.09
N LYS A 256 17.56 1.98 -25.99
CA LYS A 256 16.74 0.91 -25.39
C LYS A 256 16.90 0.88 -23.86
N LYS A 257 15.79 0.80 -23.11
CA LYS A 257 15.79 0.64 -21.64
C LYS A 257 16.69 -0.56 -21.28
N ARG A 258 17.65 -0.35 -20.37
CA ARG A 258 18.49 -1.44 -19.85
C ARG A 258 17.60 -2.48 -19.16
N LYS A 259 17.98 -3.75 -19.27
CA LYS A 259 17.29 -4.84 -18.56
C LYS A 259 17.31 -4.57 -17.06
N VAL A 260 16.14 -4.57 -16.42
CA VAL A 260 16.02 -4.40 -14.97
C VAL A 260 16.46 -5.70 -14.31
N THR A 261 17.32 -5.59 -13.31
CA THR A 261 17.81 -6.73 -12.52
C THR A 261 17.10 -6.78 -11.17
N PRO A 262 16.91 -7.98 -10.59
CA PRO A 262 16.42 -8.14 -9.22
C PRO A 262 17.18 -7.25 -8.24
N LEU A 263 16.47 -6.74 -7.23
CA LEU A 263 17.05 -5.95 -6.16
C LEU A 263 18.07 -6.80 -5.37
N THR A 264 19.27 -6.27 -5.16
CA THR A 264 20.30 -6.92 -4.32
C THR A 264 20.63 -6.07 -3.10
N ASN A 265 21.15 -6.70 -2.04
CA ASN A 265 21.61 -6.00 -0.84
C ASN A 265 22.65 -4.91 -1.15
N ALA A 266 23.59 -5.16 -2.06
CA ALA A 266 24.55 -4.15 -2.52
C ALA A 266 23.88 -2.93 -3.18
N GLN A 267 22.78 -3.14 -3.93
CA GLN A 267 22.02 -2.04 -4.52
C GLN A 267 21.26 -1.24 -3.46
N VAL A 268 20.66 -1.91 -2.46
CA VAL A 268 19.98 -1.27 -1.32
C VAL A 268 20.96 -0.37 -0.56
N VAL A 269 22.10 -0.92 -0.16
CA VAL A 269 23.19 -0.21 0.53
C VAL A 269 23.68 0.99 -0.27
N ARG A 270 23.89 0.84 -1.59
CA ARG A 270 24.34 1.92 -2.46
C ARG A 270 23.33 3.06 -2.54
N LYS A 271 22.05 2.76 -2.77
CA LYS A 271 20.98 3.79 -2.85
C LYS A 271 20.83 4.55 -1.54
N ARG A 272 20.96 3.86 -0.40
CA ARG A 272 20.99 4.51 0.94
C ARG A 272 22.17 5.46 1.09
N ALA A 273 23.36 5.02 0.69
CA ALA A 273 24.56 5.87 0.73
C ALA A 273 24.40 7.13 -0.15
N GLU A 274 23.81 6.98 -1.34
CA GLU A 274 23.51 8.10 -2.23
C GLU A 274 22.48 9.05 -1.65
N SER A 275 21.42 8.53 -1.01
CA SER A 275 20.42 9.35 -0.30
C SER A 275 21.08 10.20 0.79
N LYS A 276 21.84 9.59 1.71
CA LYS A 276 22.57 10.29 2.78
C LYS A 276 23.52 11.37 2.23
N ARG A 277 24.21 11.09 1.11
CA ARG A 277 25.07 12.09 0.45
C ARG A 277 24.28 13.29 -0.07
N ARG A 278 23.08 13.07 -0.63
CA ARG A 278 22.21 14.15 -1.12
C ARG A 278 21.67 14.99 0.03
N SER A 279 21.18 14.34 1.09
CA SER A 279 20.70 15.00 2.32
C SER A 279 21.77 15.87 2.94
N ARG A 280 22.99 15.32 3.11
CA ARG A 280 24.15 16.06 3.61
C ARG A 280 24.48 17.28 2.74
N ALA A 281 24.50 17.12 1.41
CA ALA A 281 24.79 18.22 0.50
C ALA A 281 23.69 19.30 0.55
N ALA A 282 22.43 18.94 0.75
CA ALA A 282 21.34 19.87 0.95
C ALA A 282 21.46 20.62 2.28
N ALA A 283 21.77 19.92 3.37
CA ALA A 283 21.99 20.52 4.69
C ALA A 283 23.17 21.52 4.70
N ILE A 284 24.26 21.21 3.97
CA ILE A 284 25.38 22.14 3.79
C ILE A 284 24.91 23.40 3.03
N ARG A 285 24.14 23.24 1.94
CA ARG A 285 23.60 24.38 1.18
C ARG A 285 22.63 25.23 1.99
N ALA A 286 21.85 24.59 2.88
CA ALA A 286 20.91 25.26 3.77
C ALA A 286 21.60 25.90 5.00
N GLY A 287 22.91 25.68 5.19
CA GLY A 287 23.66 26.19 6.34
C GLY A 287 23.34 25.49 7.67
N THR A 288 22.55 24.41 7.65
CA THR A 288 22.16 23.64 8.85
C THR A 288 23.23 22.64 9.26
N LEU A 289 24.09 22.22 8.32
CA LEU A 289 25.27 21.41 8.60
C LEU A 289 26.54 22.19 8.25
N LYS A 290 27.41 22.40 9.25
CA LYS A 290 28.74 22.99 9.03
C LYS A 290 29.69 21.94 8.47
N GLU A 291 30.57 22.35 7.55
CA GLU A 291 31.65 21.48 7.07
C GLU A 291 32.68 21.26 8.16
N ASP A 292 32.47 20.26 9.01
CA ASP A 292 33.40 19.94 10.08
C ASP A 292 34.51 18.99 9.56
N GLY A 293 35.74 19.51 9.51
CA GLY A 293 36.93 18.73 9.20
C GLY A 293 38.18 19.57 8.96
N VAL A 294 39.36 18.97 9.13
CA VAL A 294 40.64 19.62 8.84
C VAL A 294 40.75 19.82 7.33
N ARG A 295 40.99 21.06 6.90
CA ARG A 295 41.24 21.41 5.50
C ARG A 295 42.61 20.90 5.08
N ILE A 296 42.66 19.80 4.32
CA ILE A 296 43.91 19.29 3.74
C ILE A 296 44.01 19.84 2.32
N ARG A 297 44.93 20.79 2.10
CA ARG A 297 45.24 21.44 0.82
C ARG A 297 44.01 22.00 0.08
N GLY A 298 43.60 23.19 0.50
CA GLY A 298 42.89 24.18 -0.33
C GLY A 298 41.42 23.90 -0.72
N ARG A 299 40.97 22.65 -0.78
CA ARG A 299 39.58 22.28 -1.15
C ARG A 299 39.03 20.99 -0.54
N TRP A 300 39.82 20.24 0.23
CA TRP A 300 39.36 18.98 0.83
C TRP A 300 39.22 19.12 2.34
N VAL A 301 38.01 18.89 2.85
CA VAL A 301 37.71 18.85 4.28
C VAL A 301 37.69 17.38 4.71
N SER A 302 38.60 16.94 5.58
CA SER A 302 38.60 15.56 6.07
C SER A 302 37.52 15.41 7.14
N THR A 303 36.42 14.73 6.83
CA THR A 303 35.42 14.38 7.84
C THR A 303 35.93 13.19 8.67
N ILE A 304 35.78 13.23 9.99
CA ILE A 304 35.91 12.03 10.83
C ILE A 304 34.78 11.08 10.44
N THR A 305 35.02 10.21 9.46
CA THR A 305 34.06 9.21 9.04
C THR A 305 34.22 8.02 9.97
N ARG A 306 33.48 8.03 11.09
CA ARG A 306 33.13 6.76 11.75
C ARG A 306 32.41 5.96 10.66
N ARG A 307 33.01 4.84 10.22
CA ARG A 307 32.41 3.94 9.22
C ARG A 307 31.13 3.38 9.84
N GLN A 308 30.00 4.09 9.67
CA GLN A 308 28.70 3.52 9.97
C GLN A 308 28.51 2.34 9.03
N GLU A 309 28.31 1.16 9.59
CA GLU A 309 27.88 0.01 8.80
C GLU A 309 26.55 0.36 8.16
N ILE A 310 26.54 0.45 6.84
CA ILE A 310 25.30 0.60 6.08
C ILE A 310 24.77 -0.83 5.93
N SER A 311 23.94 -1.24 6.90
CA SER A 311 23.32 -2.57 6.89
C SER A 311 22.05 -2.58 6.05
N THR A 312 21.64 -3.80 5.70
CA THR A 312 20.27 -4.12 5.30
C THR A 312 19.33 -3.88 6.48
N SER A 313 18.06 -3.63 6.21
CA SER A 313 17.02 -3.52 7.27
C SER A 313 16.07 -4.70 7.19
N SER A 314 15.23 -4.84 8.22
CA SER A 314 14.10 -5.79 8.31
C SER A 314 13.19 -5.81 7.07
N THR A 315 13.21 -4.75 6.27
CA THR A 315 12.45 -4.68 5.01
C THR A 315 13.04 -5.49 3.85
N THR A 316 14.27 -6.00 3.97
CA THR A 316 15.00 -6.62 2.85
C THR A 316 15.75 -7.92 3.23
N ASP A 317 15.69 -8.33 4.49
CA ASP A 317 16.51 -9.40 5.07
C ASP A 317 15.75 -10.71 5.34
N GLY A 318 14.51 -10.83 4.88
CA GLY A 318 13.67 -11.90 5.38
C GLY A 318 13.05 -11.39 6.66
N SER A 319 13.58 -11.66 7.85
CA SER A 319 12.99 -11.42 9.19
C SER A 319 11.49 -11.80 9.32
N ALA A 320 10.59 -11.04 8.74
CA ALA A 320 9.71 -11.50 7.66
C ALA A 320 8.65 -12.56 7.85
N GLY A 321 9.12 -13.76 7.53
CA GLY A 321 8.40 -14.74 6.73
C GLY A 321 8.00 -14.29 5.30
N VAL A 322 8.20 -13.03 4.88
CA VAL A 322 7.72 -12.52 3.59
C VAL A 322 8.86 -12.30 2.59
N ASP A 323 8.64 -12.76 1.37
CA ASP A 323 9.51 -12.50 0.22
C ASP A 323 8.67 -12.01 -0.97
N SER A 324 8.40 -10.70 -1.01
CA SER A 324 7.50 -10.13 -2.03
C SER A 324 7.94 -10.41 -3.47
N GLN A 325 9.24 -10.58 -3.74
CA GLN A 325 9.70 -10.90 -5.10
C GLN A 325 9.38 -12.35 -5.48
N ASP A 326 9.57 -13.28 -4.55
CA ASP A 326 9.26 -14.69 -4.77
C ASP A 326 7.75 -14.90 -4.93
N ILE A 327 6.95 -14.27 -4.05
CA ILE A 327 5.49 -14.26 -4.13
C ILE A 327 5.02 -13.69 -5.47
N LEU A 328 5.57 -12.55 -5.91
CA LEU A 328 5.21 -11.95 -7.19
C LEU A 328 5.50 -12.88 -8.38
N ASN A 329 6.55 -13.70 -8.28
CA ASN A 329 6.92 -14.61 -9.37
C ASN A 329 6.10 -15.91 -9.39
N ILE A 330 5.19 -16.14 -8.43
CA ILE A 330 4.20 -17.23 -8.49
C ILE A 330 3.35 -17.06 -9.77
N PRO A 331 3.17 -18.09 -10.61
CA PRO A 331 2.45 -17.96 -11.90
C PRO A 331 1.04 -17.37 -11.78
N ASN A 332 0.29 -17.75 -10.74
CA ASN A 332 -1.10 -17.33 -10.54
C ASN A 332 -1.26 -15.95 -9.88
N ILE A 333 -0.15 -15.28 -9.48
CA ILE A 333 -0.19 -13.92 -8.95
C ILE A 333 -0.12 -12.93 -10.12
N GLY A 334 -1.19 -12.16 -10.34
CA GLY A 334 -1.29 -11.23 -11.48
C GLY A 334 -0.43 -9.97 -11.33
N PHE A 335 -0.26 -9.46 -10.11
CA PHE A 335 0.54 -8.28 -9.80
C PHE A 335 1.01 -8.29 -8.35
N GLY A 336 2.00 -7.48 -8.03
CA GLY A 336 2.54 -7.35 -6.68
C GLY A 336 1.86 -6.22 -5.92
N SER A 337 1.78 -6.35 -4.60
CA SER A 337 1.33 -5.28 -3.72
C SER A 337 2.38 -5.00 -2.63
N PHE A 338 2.38 -3.77 -2.13
CA PHE A 338 3.12 -3.36 -0.94
C PHE A 338 2.45 -2.13 -0.31
N GLN A 339 2.84 -1.77 0.91
CA GLN A 339 2.30 -0.64 1.66
C GLN A 339 3.40 0.30 2.18
N VAL A 340 3.01 1.52 2.56
CA VAL A 340 3.87 2.59 3.09
C VAL A 340 3.17 3.29 4.28
N PHE A 341 3.55 2.93 5.50
CA PHE A 341 3.08 3.52 6.75
C PHE A 341 4.28 3.84 7.66
N PRO A 342 5.04 4.90 7.36
CA PRO A 342 6.29 5.20 8.06
C PRO A 342 6.11 5.66 9.52
N ASP A 343 4.86 5.85 9.97
CA ASP A 343 4.51 6.05 11.38
C ASP A 343 4.47 4.74 12.18
N GLN A 344 4.41 3.60 11.49
CA GLN A 344 4.30 2.25 12.08
C GLN A 344 5.49 1.36 11.72
N ASP A 345 6.07 1.58 10.54
CA ASP A 345 7.11 0.74 9.96
C ASP A 345 8.39 1.53 9.65
N SER A 346 9.54 0.88 9.81
CA SER A 346 10.83 1.44 9.40
C SER A 346 11.26 0.87 8.05
N TYR A 347 11.49 1.75 7.07
CA TYR A 347 11.96 1.37 5.73
C TYR A 347 13.49 1.51 5.55
N GLY A 348 14.20 1.80 6.63
CA GLY A 348 15.65 1.94 6.66
C GLY A 348 16.11 2.77 7.85
N PRO A 349 17.43 2.81 8.09
CA PRO A 349 17.99 3.59 9.19
C PRO A 349 17.88 5.08 8.90
N ASP A 350 17.53 5.85 9.94
CA ASP A 350 17.43 7.31 9.86
C ASP A 350 18.77 7.98 9.53
N ASP A 351 18.69 9.12 8.85
CA ASP A 351 19.77 10.08 8.76
C ASP A 351 19.65 11.04 9.96
N PRO A 352 20.62 11.05 10.89
CA PRO A 352 20.55 11.92 12.07
C PRO A 352 20.62 13.42 11.74
N ASN A 353 20.87 13.79 10.48
CA ASN A 353 20.89 15.18 10.03
C ASN A 353 19.54 15.65 9.43
N LEU A 354 18.54 14.76 9.35
CA LEU A 354 17.21 15.08 8.87
C LEU A 354 16.22 15.17 10.03
N ASP A 355 15.20 16.02 9.85
CA ASP A 355 14.01 16.01 10.71
C ASP A 355 13.34 14.62 10.69
N PRO A 356 12.71 14.16 11.78
CA PRO A 356 12.05 12.85 11.82
C PRO A 356 11.01 12.64 10.69
N VAL A 357 10.24 13.67 10.32
CA VAL A 357 9.23 13.55 9.26
C VAL A 357 9.90 13.45 7.89
N ASP A 358 10.99 14.18 7.67
CA ASP A 358 11.80 14.06 6.45
C ASP A 358 12.45 12.67 6.32
N ASN A 359 12.87 12.06 7.44
CA ASN A 359 13.33 10.66 7.44
C ASN A 359 12.23 9.69 7.03
N LYS A 360 11.01 9.84 7.55
CA LYS A 360 9.83 9.04 7.17
C LYS A 360 9.53 9.15 5.68
N ILE A 361 9.49 10.38 5.14
CA ILE A 361 9.23 10.62 3.72
C ILE A 361 10.36 10.01 2.87
N ASN A 362 11.63 10.31 3.16
CA ASN A 362 12.75 9.86 2.34
C ASN A 362 12.92 8.33 2.32
N SER A 363 12.72 7.67 3.46
CA SER A 363 12.79 6.21 3.54
C SER A 363 11.65 5.55 2.75
N SER A 364 10.45 6.13 2.81
CA SER A 364 9.28 5.70 2.03
C SER A 364 9.51 5.84 0.52
N LEU A 365 10.07 6.96 0.07
CA LEU A 365 10.40 7.17 -1.35
C LEU A 365 11.40 6.12 -1.87
N LEU A 366 12.40 5.78 -1.05
CA LEU A 366 13.36 4.74 -1.38
C LEU A 366 12.69 3.36 -1.44
N TRP A 367 11.78 3.08 -0.51
CA TRP A 367 11.00 1.83 -0.49
C TRP A 367 10.13 1.68 -1.73
N ILE A 368 9.38 2.71 -2.12
CA ILE A 368 8.57 2.72 -3.35
C ILE A 368 9.44 2.41 -4.57
N GLN A 369 10.61 3.05 -4.68
CA GLN A 369 11.52 2.83 -5.80
C GLN A 369 12.08 1.39 -5.81
N GLN A 370 12.36 0.81 -4.65
CA GLN A 370 12.88 -0.56 -4.52
C GLN A 370 11.81 -1.59 -4.88
N SER A 371 10.58 -1.41 -4.42
CA SER A 371 9.43 -2.27 -4.78
C SER A 371 9.16 -2.24 -6.29
N ALA A 372 9.17 -1.04 -6.89
CA ALA A 372 9.03 -0.87 -8.34
C ALA A 372 10.13 -1.63 -9.12
N GLN A 373 11.39 -1.49 -8.69
CA GLN A 373 12.51 -2.19 -9.31
C GLN A 373 12.38 -3.71 -9.19
N SER A 374 11.95 -4.20 -8.02
CA SER A 374 11.76 -5.63 -7.77
C SER A 374 10.70 -6.21 -8.70
N ALA A 375 9.56 -5.53 -8.85
CA ALA A 375 8.48 -5.96 -9.73
C ALA A 375 8.85 -5.91 -11.21
N ALA A 376 9.56 -4.85 -11.62
CA ALA A 376 10.07 -4.73 -12.98
C ALA A 376 11.09 -5.84 -13.34
N ALA A 377 11.81 -6.39 -12.36
CA ALA A 377 12.69 -7.55 -12.58
C ALA A 377 11.91 -8.86 -12.79
N VAL A 378 10.75 -9.01 -12.15
CA VAL A 378 9.83 -10.14 -12.39
C VAL A 378 9.07 -9.98 -13.71
N GLY A 379 8.82 -8.75 -14.14
CA GLY A 379 8.05 -8.45 -15.34
C GLY A 379 6.54 -8.48 -15.11
N LYS A 380 6.10 -8.10 -13.90
CA LYS A 380 4.69 -7.97 -13.53
C LYS A 380 4.40 -6.58 -12.94
N PRO A 381 3.14 -6.09 -13.02
CA PRO A 381 2.76 -4.83 -12.40
C PRO A 381 2.93 -4.86 -10.88
N VAL A 382 3.07 -3.68 -10.28
CA VAL A 382 3.04 -3.52 -8.82
C VAL A 382 2.20 -2.32 -8.42
N VAL A 383 1.47 -2.47 -7.32
CA VAL A 383 0.55 -1.49 -6.76
C VAL A 383 0.97 -1.17 -5.32
N LEU A 384 1.04 0.11 -4.97
CA LEU A 384 1.09 0.55 -3.57
C LEU A 384 -0.34 0.56 -3.03
N THR A 385 -0.76 -0.48 -2.31
CA THR A 385 -2.18 -0.71 -1.94
C THR A 385 -2.65 0.07 -0.71
N GLY A 386 -1.72 0.70 0.01
CA GLY A 386 -2.02 1.60 1.12
C GLY A 386 -0.81 2.47 1.42
N PHE A 387 -1.03 3.78 1.50
CA PHE A 387 -0.05 4.70 2.06
C PHE A 387 -0.72 5.76 2.92
N GLY A 388 -0.04 6.21 3.96
CA GLY A 388 -0.52 7.27 4.84
C GLY A 388 0.61 7.94 5.60
N LEU A 389 0.33 9.12 6.14
CA LEU A 389 1.21 9.85 7.06
C LEU A 389 0.33 10.51 8.12
N VAL A 390 0.48 10.10 9.37
CA VAL A 390 -0.29 10.60 10.51
C VAL A 390 0.09 12.05 10.78
N THR A 391 -0.92 12.89 10.99
CA THR A 391 -0.73 14.29 11.36
C THR A 391 -0.78 14.48 12.87
N GLN A 392 -0.22 15.58 13.34
CA GLN A 392 -0.36 16.03 14.72
C GLN A 392 -1.83 16.20 15.14
N GLU A 393 -2.71 16.55 14.20
CA GLU A 393 -4.16 16.69 14.41
C GLU A 393 -4.85 15.33 14.58
N ASN A 394 -4.53 14.36 13.72
CA ASN A 394 -5.09 13.01 13.79
C ASN A 394 -4.48 12.14 14.90
N LEU A 395 -3.49 12.64 15.62
CA LEU A 395 -2.71 11.84 16.57
C LEU A 395 -3.59 11.23 17.67
N GLN A 396 -4.64 11.94 18.12
CA GLN A 396 -5.57 11.44 19.14
C GLN A 396 -6.39 10.23 18.67
N SER A 397 -6.59 10.09 17.36
CA SER A 397 -7.30 8.96 16.74
C SER A 397 -6.35 7.87 16.24
N PHE A 398 -5.02 8.11 16.30
CA PHE A 398 -4.06 7.17 15.74
C PHE A 398 -3.97 5.90 16.57
N VAL A 399 -4.29 4.76 15.94
CA VAL A 399 -4.19 3.43 16.52
C VAL A 399 -3.28 2.58 15.64
N PRO A 400 -2.08 2.20 16.14
CA PRO A 400 -1.24 1.27 15.41
C PRO A 400 -1.93 -0.08 15.17
N PHE A 401 -1.67 -0.73 14.04
CA PHE A 401 -2.40 -1.92 13.58
C PHE A 401 -2.34 -3.12 14.55
N ASN A 402 -1.34 -3.16 15.45
CA ASN A 402 -1.19 -4.20 16.47
C ASN A 402 -1.71 -3.78 17.86
N MET A 403 -2.38 -2.64 17.98
CA MET A 403 -2.92 -2.10 19.23
C MET A 403 -4.44 -1.97 19.17
N THR A 404 -5.09 -2.02 20.32
CA THR A 404 -6.55 -1.85 20.45
C THR A 404 -6.94 -0.49 21.02
N TYR A 405 -6.01 0.45 21.11
CA TYR A 405 -6.22 1.76 21.72
C TYR A 405 -5.35 2.82 21.06
N ALA A 406 -5.77 4.08 21.15
CA ALA A 406 -5.00 5.22 20.68
C ALA A 406 -3.99 5.65 21.76
N PRO A 407 -2.69 5.35 21.63
CA PRO A 407 -1.71 5.63 22.69
C PRO A 407 -1.48 7.13 22.93
N TYR A 408 -2.02 7.99 22.06
CA TYR A 408 -1.90 9.44 22.14
C TYR A 408 -3.21 10.16 22.50
N ALA A 409 -4.29 9.44 22.82
CA ALA A 409 -5.51 10.01 23.40
C ALA A 409 -5.26 10.34 24.90
N SER A 410 -5.40 11.60 25.32
CA SER A 410 -4.83 12.09 26.60
C SER A 410 -5.52 11.58 27.88
N SER A 411 -4.79 11.44 29.00
CA SER A 411 -4.91 12.38 30.14
C SER A 411 -3.62 12.57 30.98
N THR A 412 -2.45 12.09 30.54
CA THR A 412 -1.15 12.46 31.17
C THR A 412 -0.18 12.98 30.12
N VAL A 413 -0.29 14.27 29.80
CA VAL A 413 0.74 14.99 29.05
C VAL A 413 1.97 15.10 29.95
N THR A 414 2.84 14.10 29.90
CA THR A 414 4.21 14.22 30.40
C THR A 414 5.04 14.95 29.36
N THR A 415 6.19 15.50 29.76
CA THR A 415 7.16 16.13 28.85
C THR A 415 7.62 15.23 27.70
N ASP A 416 7.43 13.91 27.80
CA ASP A 416 7.71 12.95 26.72
C ASP A 416 6.70 13.03 25.55
N VAL A 417 5.48 13.53 25.79
CA VAL A 417 4.46 13.72 24.74
C VAL A 417 4.81 14.91 23.83
N VAL A 418 5.43 15.96 24.37
CA VAL A 418 5.84 17.15 23.58
C VAL A 418 7.00 16.85 22.63
N ASN A 419 7.92 15.94 23.01
CA ASN A 419 8.99 15.49 22.13
C ASN A 419 8.54 14.45 21.10
N THR A 420 7.40 13.77 21.30
CA THR A 420 6.88 12.77 20.36
C THR A 420 5.97 13.39 19.28
N THR A 421 5.27 14.51 19.56
CA THR A 421 4.44 15.21 18.55
C THR A 421 5.26 15.78 17.39
N THR A 422 6.50 16.21 17.63
CA THR A 422 7.40 16.70 16.57
C THR A 422 7.86 15.60 15.61
N SER A 423 7.66 14.33 15.96
CA SER A 423 7.93 13.20 15.07
C SER A 423 6.80 12.89 14.08
N PHE A 424 5.64 13.55 14.23
CA PHE A 424 4.47 13.45 13.34
C PHE A 424 4.35 14.69 12.47
N ALA A 425 3.77 14.49 11.28
CA ALA A 425 3.67 15.55 10.29
C ALA A 425 2.69 16.65 10.72
N ASN A 426 3.03 17.91 10.43
CA ASN A 426 2.00 18.94 10.28
C ASN A 426 1.35 18.84 8.88
N SER A 427 0.30 19.63 8.62
CA SER A 427 -0.45 19.60 7.35
C SER A 427 0.44 19.83 6.12
N THR A 428 1.35 20.80 6.17
CA THR A 428 2.28 21.10 5.06
C THR A 428 3.24 19.93 4.77
N GLN A 429 3.74 19.28 5.83
CA GLN A 429 4.58 18.09 5.68
C GLN A 429 3.77 16.90 5.15
N GLN A 430 2.50 16.76 5.54
CA GLN A 430 1.61 15.74 4.98
C GLN A 430 1.38 15.94 3.49
N GLU A 431 1.06 17.17 3.06
CA GLU A 431 0.90 17.52 1.65
C GLU A 431 2.17 17.22 0.85
N THR A 432 3.34 17.55 1.40
CA THR A 432 4.65 17.28 0.80
C THR A 432 4.89 15.77 0.66
N GLY A 433 4.61 14.99 1.72
CA GLY A 433 4.74 13.54 1.72
C GLY A 433 3.84 12.89 0.67
N TYR A 434 2.55 13.22 0.65
CA TYR A 434 1.57 12.68 -0.29
C TYR A 434 1.93 13.01 -1.75
N SER A 435 2.29 14.26 -2.03
CA SER A 435 2.72 14.67 -3.38
C SER A 435 3.98 13.91 -3.81
N SER A 436 4.97 13.80 -2.91
CA SER A 436 6.21 13.07 -3.19
C SER A 436 5.98 11.58 -3.44
N PHE A 437 5.07 10.93 -2.69
CA PHE A 437 4.74 9.52 -2.87
C PHE A 437 4.05 9.28 -4.21
N LEU A 438 3.10 10.13 -4.60
CA LEU A 438 2.43 10.07 -5.91
C LEU A 438 3.41 10.28 -7.06
N GLU A 439 4.29 11.29 -6.97
CA GLU A 439 5.32 11.55 -7.99
C GLU A 439 6.32 10.40 -8.11
N MET A 440 6.76 9.84 -6.99
CA MET A 440 7.66 8.68 -6.98
C MET A 440 6.97 7.45 -7.56
N ALA A 441 5.73 7.16 -7.18
CA ALA A 441 4.96 6.06 -7.74
C ALA A 441 4.80 6.21 -9.27
N ASN A 442 4.46 7.42 -9.73
CA ASN A 442 4.31 7.68 -11.15
C ASN A 442 5.62 7.47 -11.90
N SER A 443 6.70 8.12 -11.45
CA SER A 443 8.01 8.10 -12.11
C SER A 443 8.76 6.76 -12.00
N ALA A 444 8.51 5.99 -10.94
CA ALA A 444 9.06 4.64 -10.78
C ALA A 444 8.30 3.58 -11.59
N GLY A 445 7.15 3.93 -12.18
CA GLY A 445 6.36 3.03 -13.01
C GLY A 445 5.45 2.09 -12.22
N LEU A 446 4.94 2.52 -11.06
CA LEU A 446 3.85 1.78 -10.39
C LEU A 446 2.61 1.79 -11.28
N ALA A 447 1.90 0.66 -11.28
CA ALA A 447 0.64 0.50 -12.01
C ALA A 447 -0.55 1.11 -11.25
N GLY A 448 -0.45 1.22 -9.92
CA GLY A 448 -1.41 1.91 -9.09
C GLY A 448 -0.82 2.33 -7.75
N ILE A 449 -1.44 3.33 -7.12
CA ILE A 449 -1.13 3.80 -5.77
C ILE A 449 -2.43 4.16 -5.05
N MET A 450 -2.58 3.74 -3.80
CA MET A 450 -3.85 3.85 -3.08
C MET A 450 -3.65 4.51 -1.72
N GLN A 451 -4.36 5.62 -1.51
CA GLN A 451 -4.34 6.33 -0.24
C GLN A 451 -5.04 5.50 0.85
N TYR A 452 -4.52 5.58 2.06
CA TYR A 452 -5.14 5.04 3.27
C TYR A 452 -5.29 6.16 4.30
N GLN A 453 -6.48 6.45 4.85
CA GLN A 453 -7.80 5.94 4.42
C GLN A 453 -8.74 7.06 4.03
N TRP A 454 -9.72 6.74 3.17
CA TRP A 454 -10.77 7.71 2.86
C TRP A 454 -11.62 7.95 4.10
N GLY A 455 -11.87 9.22 4.38
CA GLY A 455 -12.74 9.66 5.46
C GLY A 455 -13.91 10.47 4.93
N SER A 456 -15.06 10.39 5.60
CA SER A 456 -16.24 11.21 5.28
C SER A 456 -16.94 11.66 6.56
N THR A 457 -17.59 12.81 6.48
CA THR A 457 -18.35 13.42 7.56
C THR A 457 -19.83 13.47 7.19
N GLY A 458 -20.70 13.66 8.17
CA GLY A 458 -22.15 13.73 7.93
C GLY A 458 -22.77 12.38 7.54
N ILE A 459 -22.11 11.27 7.90
CA ILE A 459 -22.63 9.91 7.70
C ILE A 459 -23.70 9.62 8.74
N THR A 460 -24.82 9.04 8.30
CA THR A 460 -25.92 8.61 9.18
C THR A 460 -25.36 7.68 10.25
N GLN A 461 -25.47 8.09 11.50
CA GLN A 461 -24.98 7.30 12.63
C GLN A 461 -26.00 6.19 12.92
N SER A 462 -25.54 4.95 12.99
CA SER A 462 -26.34 3.89 13.59
C SER A 462 -26.27 4.00 15.11
N SER A 463 -27.30 3.52 15.81
CA SER A 463 -27.27 3.38 17.27
C SER A 463 -26.26 2.34 17.78
N SER A 464 -25.47 1.71 16.91
CA SER A 464 -24.74 0.48 17.25
C SER A 464 -23.40 0.20 16.58
N THR A 465 -22.85 1.06 15.71
CA THR A 465 -21.60 0.68 15.01
C THR A 465 -20.66 1.82 14.65
N ILE A 466 -21.08 3.07 14.74
CA ILE A 466 -20.21 4.23 14.52
C ILE A 466 -20.59 5.21 15.61
N GLN A 467 -19.77 5.31 16.65
CA GLN A 467 -19.75 6.45 17.57
C GLN A 467 -18.28 6.84 17.63
N LEU A 468 -17.88 7.72 16.71
CA LEU A 468 -16.56 8.33 16.70
C LEU A 468 -16.71 9.75 17.23
N ASP A 469 -16.03 10.00 18.36
CA ASP A 469 -16.02 11.22 19.18
C ASP A 469 -17.02 11.23 20.36
N SER A 470 -16.48 11.07 21.57
CA SER A 470 -17.20 11.18 22.83
C SER A 470 -17.33 12.63 23.34
N ASN A 471 -16.95 13.66 22.57
CA ASN A 471 -16.90 15.05 23.06
C ASN A 471 -18.04 15.97 22.57
N THR A 472 -19.04 15.48 21.83
CA THR A 472 -20.21 16.30 21.49
C THR A 472 -21.52 15.63 21.92
N SER A 473 -22.34 16.37 22.67
CA SER A 473 -23.71 15.96 23.00
C SER A 473 -24.53 15.66 21.72
N PRO A 474 -25.48 14.70 21.78
CA PRO A 474 -26.19 14.22 20.62
C PRO A 474 -27.14 15.31 20.12
N SER A 475 -26.79 15.99 19.03
CA SER A 475 -27.73 16.92 18.39
C SER A 475 -27.81 16.80 16.87
N THR A 476 -27.18 15.79 16.25
CA THR A 476 -27.38 15.43 14.84
C THR A 476 -27.31 13.91 14.66
N ASP A 477 -28.24 13.31 13.91
CA ASP A 477 -28.28 11.87 13.55
C ASP A 477 -27.10 11.42 12.64
N THR A 478 -26.03 12.22 12.57
CA THR A 478 -24.91 12.09 11.64
C THR A 478 -23.58 12.32 12.33
N GLY A 479 -22.51 11.70 11.83
CA GLY A 479 -21.14 11.83 12.35
C GLY A 479 -20.10 11.35 11.35
N ASP A 480 -18.91 11.01 11.82
CA ASP A 480 -17.76 10.75 10.95
C ASP A 480 -17.52 9.25 10.74
N THR A 481 -16.92 8.90 9.60
CA THR A 481 -16.41 7.55 9.33
C THR A 481 -15.25 7.20 10.26
N PRO A 482 -14.94 5.90 10.43
CA PRO A 482 -13.76 5.46 11.16
C PRO A 482 -12.47 6.23 10.85
N ASN A 483 -11.69 6.50 11.91
CA ASN A 483 -10.40 7.16 11.83
C ASN A 483 -9.41 6.45 12.77
N ASP A 484 -8.47 5.73 12.18
CA ASP A 484 -7.33 5.11 12.87
C ASP A 484 -6.06 5.97 12.80
N GLY A 485 -6.20 7.28 12.54
CA GLY A 485 -5.12 8.28 12.45
C GLY A 485 -4.79 8.73 11.03
N TYR A 486 -5.30 8.03 10.01
CA TYR A 486 -5.00 8.29 8.61
C TYR A 486 -6.18 8.86 7.80
N SER A 487 -7.33 9.12 8.45
CA SER A 487 -8.49 9.68 7.77
C SER A 487 -8.17 11.04 7.14
N ILE A 488 -8.66 11.23 5.91
CA ILE A 488 -8.61 12.50 5.18
C ILE A 488 -9.98 13.20 5.15
N ALA A 489 -10.88 12.86 6.09
CA ALA A 489 -12.15 13.56 6.25
C ALA A 489 -11.90 15.07 6.36
N ASN A 490 -12.67 15.87 5.61
CA ASN A 490 -12.54 17.33 5.52
C ASN A 490 -11.18 17.87 5.03
N ASN A 491 -10.20 17.02 4.68
CA ASN A 491 -8.89 17.46 4.19
C ASN A 491 -8.90 17.70 2.67
N THR A 492 -9.44 18.86 2.29
CA THR A 492 -9.58 19.24 0.88
C THR A 492 -8.23 19.37 0.15
N ALA A 493 -7.16 19.77 0.84
CA ALA A 493 -5.82 19.88 0.26
C ALA A 493 -5.30 18.52 -0.22
N ILE A 494 -5.38 17.50 0.65
CA ILE A 494 -5.01 16.13 0.29
C ILE A 494 -5.91 15.57 -0.81
N GLN A 495 -7.22 15.82 -0.77
CA GLN A 495 -8.13 15.41 -1.85
C GLN A 495 -7.75 16.04 -3.21
N GLN A 496 -7.32 17.30 -3.23
CA GLN A 496 -6.81 17.92 -4.46
C GLN A 496 -5.49 17.30 -4.94
N ILE A 497 -4.58 16.96 -4.02
CA ILE A 497 -3.34 16.25 -4.35
C ILE A 497 -3.65 14.88 -4.96
N LEU A 498 -4.61 14.13 -4.40
CA LEU A 498 -5.05 12.85 -4.96
C LEU A 498 -5.64 13.01 -6.37
N LYS A 499 -6.47 14.04 -6.58
CA LYS A 499 -7.04 14.36 -7.90
C LYS A 499 -5.95 14.67 -8.92
N GLN A 500 -4.95 15.48 -8.56
CA GLN A 500 -3.81 15.79 -9.43
C GLN A 500 -2.98 14.55 -9.74
N GLY A 501 -2.72 13.70 -8.74
CA GLY A 501 -2.05 12.41 -8.93
C GLY A 501 -2.82 11.48 -9.87
N ALA A 502 -4.14 11.41 -9.73
CA ALA A 502 -5.01 10.60 -10.59
C ALA A 502 -4.91 11.06 -12.05
N GLN A 503 -4.94 12.38 -12.29
CA GLN A 503 -4.76 12.96 -13.62
C GLN A 503 -3.37 12.67 -14.20
N ALA A 504 -2.31 12.80 -13.39
CA ALA A 504 -0.94 12.57 -13.82
C ALA A 504 -0.70 11.09 -14.20
N MET A 505 -1.16 10.14 -13.39
CA MET A 505 -1.02 8.71 -13.68
C MET A 505 -1.87 8.27 -14.88
N ALA A 506 -3.07 8.83 -15.05
CA ALA A 506 -3.92 8.53 -16.20
C ALA A 506 -3.30 9.05 -17.52
N ALA A 507 -2.50 10.12 -17.49
CA ALA A 507 -1.86 10.71 -18.67
C ALA A 507 -0.58 9.99 -19.12
N ASP A 508 0.01 9.13 -18.28
CA ASP A 508 1.32 8.50 -18.51
C ASP A 508 1.20 6.96 -18.62
N PRO A 509 0.90 6.38 -19.80
CA PRO A 509 0.87 4.92 -19.96
C PRO A 509 2.28 4.31 -19.83
N LEU A 510 2.40 3.16 -19.13
CA LEU A 510 3.68 2.47 -18.80
C LEU A 510 4.55 2.04 -20.00
#